data_AF-A0AAJ0F1F7-F1
#
_entry.id   AF-A0AAJ0F1F7-F1
#
_cell.length_a   1.000
_cell.length_b   1.000
_cell.length_c   1.000
_cell.angle_alpha   90.00
_cell.angle_beta   90.00
_cell.angle_gamma   90.00
#
_symmetry.space_group_name_H-M   'P 1'
#
loop_
_entity.id
_entity.type
_entity.pdbx_description
1 polymer ?
#
loop_
_entity_poly.entity_id
_entity_poly.type
_entity_poly.pdbx_seq_one_letter_code
_entity_poly.pdbx_strand_id
1 'polypeptide(L)'
;MPPTLPTCSLRAGATALRHPFLTLSQVRTYKQPRIPNSPIPIPSVTAPHPEIPAYPPGPRQTYHQSNTGLYGTASIRFGNKVSAKNEIKTRRAWRPNVHHKRLWSDSLQVFVRTRVTTRVLRTIDKVGGLDNYLLGIKPARVKELGPWGWRLRWRVMQTDAVRQKLKEERVALGLIEEGEEAQEQEEEALMALEEGGSPEGIMEETSTMLENEEEFTIGKEEDFMKEEKPGKKE
;
A
#
# COMPACT_ATOMS: atom_id res chain seq x y z
N MET A 1 -28.33 -77.01 -32.48
CA MET A 1 -27.72 -75.79 -33.05
C MET A 1 -28.07 -74.62 -32.15
N PRO A 2 -27.11 -73.97 -31.47
CA PRO A 2 -27.35 -72.73 -30.74
C PRO A 2 -27.09 -71.49 -31.63
N PRO A 3 -27.84 -70.39 -31.48
CA PRO A 3 -27.58 -69.14 -32.20
C PRO A 3 -26.39 -68.38 -31.60
N THR A 4 -25.54 -67.86 -32.47
CA THR A 4 -24.38 -67.01 -32.13
C THR A 4 -24.83 -65.58 -31.81
N LEU A 5 -24.32 -65.01 -30.71
CA LEU A 5 -24.49 -63.59 -30.37
C LEU A 5 -23.40 -62.75 -31.07
N PRO A 6 -23.69 -61.51 -31.49
CA PRO A 6 -22.69 -60.62 -32.07
C PRO A 6 -21.77 -60.03 -30.99
N THR A 7 -20.47 -60.06 -31.23
CA THR A 7 -19.46 -59.42 -30.39
C THR A 7 -19.50 -57.90 -30.61
N CYS A 8 -19.99 -57.17 -29.62
CA CYS A 8 -19.96 -55.71 -29.61
C CYS A 8 -18.55 -55.25 -29.20
N SER A 9 -17.81 -54.70 -30.15
CA SER A 9 -16.51 -54.06 -29.95
C SER A 9 -16.69 -52.74 -29.17
N LEU A 10 -16.33 -52.73 -27.89
CA LEU A 10 -16.21 -51.49 -27.11
C LEU A 10 -14.91 -50.76 -27.53
N ARG A 11 -15.05 -49.71 -28.34
CA ARG A 11 -14.07 -48.61 -28.34
C ARG A 11 -14.36 -47.70 -27.16
N ALA A 12 -13.61 -47.88 -26.07
CA ALA A 12 -13.56 -46.90 -24.99
C ALA A 12 -12.78 -45.67 -25.48
N GLY A 13 -13.49 -44.60 -25.82
CA GLY A 13 -12.90 -43.29 -26.06
C GLY A 13 -12.27 -42.76 -24.78
N ALA A 14 -11.01 -42.37 -24.83
CA ALA A 14 -10.33 -41.68 -23.75
C ALA A 14 -11.04 -40.34 -23.48
N THR A 15 -11.85 -40.29 -22.43
CA THR A 15 -12.39 -39.04 -21.90
C THR A 15 -11.24 -38.26 -21.27
N ALA A 16 -10.63 -37.37 -22.04
CA ALA A 16 -9.75 -36.34 -21.49
C ALA A 16 -10.56 -35.51 -20.50
N LEU A 17 -10.32 -35.72 -19.21
CA LEU A 17 -10.82 -34.89 -18.13
C LEU A 17 -10.26 -33.48 -18.36
N ARG A 18 -11.06 -32.62 -19.02
CA ARG A 18 -10.80 -31.19 -19.05
C ARG A 18 -10.98 -30.68 -17.63
N HIS A 19 -9.87 -30.60 -16.89
CA HIS A 19 -9.84 -29.85 -15.65
C HIS A 19 -10.34 -28.43 -15.97
N PRO A 20 -11.28 -27.87 -15.19
CA PRO A 20 -11.59 -26.47 -15.34
C PRO A 20 -10.27 -25.73 -15.07
N PHE A 21 -9.66 -25.17 -16.11
CA PHE A 21 -8.63 -24.17 -15.93
C PHE A 21 -9.27 -23.08 -15.08
N LEU A 22 -8.93 -23.07 -13.80
CA LEU A 22 -9.16 -21.94 -12.94
C LEU A 22 -8.35 -20.82 -13.58
N THR A 23 -8.98 -20.03 -14.45
CA THR A 23 -8.42 -18.76 -14.87
C THR A 23 -8.38 -17.95 -13.59
N LEU A 24 -7.22 -17.93 -12.93
CA LEU A 24 -6.94 -16.98 -11.87
C LEU A 24 -7.22 -15.62 -12.49
N SER A 25 -8.37 -15.00 -12.20
CA SER A 25 -8.70 -13.71 -12.77
C SER A 25 -7.67 -12.76 -12.20
N GLN A 26 -6.62 -12.48 -12.98
CA GLN A 26 -5.56 -11.59 -12.58
C GLN A 26 -6.25 -10.28 -12.23
N VAL A 27 -6.26 -9.95 -10.93
CA VAL A 27 -6.91 -8.73 -10.45
C VAL A 27 -6.32 -7.61 -11.28
N ARG A 28 -7.13 -6.95 -12.12
CA ARG A 28 -6.66 -5.90 -13.03
C ARG A 28 -6.06 -4.77 -12.20
N THR A 29 -4.77 -4.87 -11.91
CA THR A 29 -3.98 -3.81 -11.30
C THR A 29 -3.72 -2.76 -12.37
N TYR A 30 -3.80 -1.49 -11.98
CA TYR A 30 -3.54 -0.42 -12.91
C TYR A 30 -2.03 -0.32 -13.13
N LYS A 31 -1.59 -0.45 -14.39
CA LYS A 31 -0.21 -0.10 -14.76
C LYS A 31 -0.07 1.42 -14.71
N GLN A 32 0.58 1.91 -13.66
CA GLN A 32 0.85 3.34 -13.47
C GLN A 32 1.91 3.82 -14.47
N PRO A 33 1.86 5.10 -14.89
CA PRO A 33 2.95 5.69 -15.67
C PRO A 33 4.23 5.80 -14.83
N ARG A 34 5.38 5.83 -15.50
CA ARG A 34 6.66 6.22 -14.88
C ARG A 34 6.66 7.73 -14.66
N ILE A 35 7.25 8.16 -13.54
CA ILE A 35 7.42 9.56 -13.20
C ILE A 35 8.74 10.03 -13.85
N PRO A 36 8.78 11.20 -14.52
CA PRO A 36 9.96 11.62 -15.28
C PRO A 36 11.18 11.94 -14.41
N ASN A 37 10.96 12.62 -13.27
CA ASN A 37 12.04 13.23 -12.46
C ASN A 37 12.25 12.54 -11.11
N SER A 38 11.83 11.28 -10.96
CA SER A 38 11.94 10.57 -9.68
C SER A 38 12.12 9.07 -9.89
N PRO A 39 13.09 8.42 -9.20
CA PRO A 39 13.30 6.98 -9.32
C PRO A 39 12.20 6.16 -8.63
N ILE A 40 11.52 6.75 -7.64
CA ILE A 40 10.52 6.06 -6.81
C ILE A 40 9.19 5.93 -7.59
N PRO A 41 8.70 4.72 -7.90
CA PRO A 41 7.46 4.54 -8.64
C PRO A 41 6.22 4.84 -7.78
N ILE A 42 5.06 5.00 -8.43
CA ILE A 42 3.77 5.02 -7.73
C ILE A 42 3.55 3.64 -7.10
N PRO A 43 3.18 3.54 -5.81
CA PRO A 43 3.02 2.26 -5.14
C PRO A 43 1.99 1.37 -5.83
N SER A 44 2.29 0.08 -5.94
CA SER A 44 1.35 -0.91 -6.49
C SER A 44 0.21 -1.15 -5.53
N VAL A 45 -1.01 -1.33 -6.02
CA VAL A 45 -2.19 -1.57 -5.17
C VAL A 45 -2.06 -2.85 -4.33
N THR A 46 -1.41 -3.88 -4.87
CA THR A 46 -1.39 -5.24 -4.30
C THR A 46 -0.09 -5.57 -3.58
N ALA A 47 1.04 -5.01 -4.03
CA ALA A 47 2.33 -5.34 -3.43
C ALA A 47 2.41 -4.84 -1.97
N PRO A 48 3.12 -5.55 -1.08
CA PRO A 48 3.45 -5.07 0.27
C PRO A 48 4.48 -3.96 0.19
N HIS A 49 4.29 -2.89 0.96
CA HIS A 49 5.15 -1.71 0.95
C HIS A 49 5.52 -1.38 2.41
N PRO A 50 6.60 -1.98 2.96
CA PRO A 50 6.98 -1.80 4.36
C PRO A 50 7.46 -0.38 4.66
N GLU A 51 7.97 0.32 3.65
CA GLU A 51 8.39 1.74 3.71
C GLU A 51 7.24 2.70 4.03
N ILE A 52 5.99 2.31 3.74
CA ILE A 52 4.83 3.17 3.91
C ILE A 52 4.28 3.00 5.33
N PRO A 53 4.11 4.10 6.11
CA PRO A 53 3.51 4.03 7.43
C PRO A 53 2.14 3.33 7.42
N ALA A 54 1.83 2.59 8.48
CA ALA A 54 0.54 1.94 8.63
C ALA A 54 -0.60 2.97 8.56
N TYR A 55 -1.65 2.66 7.79
CA TYR A 55 -2.82 3.52 7.68
C TYR A 55 -3.57 3.56 9.03
N PRO A 56 -3.78 4.74 9.66
CA PRO A 56 -4.20 4.80 11.07
C PRO A 56 -5.53 4.07 11.38
N PRO A 57 -6.58 4.19 10.55
CA PRO A 57 -7.82 3.42 10.75
C PRO A 57 -7.75 1.94 10.35
N GLY A 58 -6.67 1.49 9.73
CA GLY A 58 -6.55 0.14 9.17
C GLY A 58 -7.39 -0.12 7.90
N PRO A 59 -7.20 -1.28 7.24
CA PRO A 59 -7.95 -1.64 6.04
C PRO A 59 -9.44 -1.88 6.33
N ARG A 60 -10.28 -1.69 5.30
CA ARG A 60 -11.73 -1.92 5.45
C ARG A 60 -12.03 -3.42 5.46
N GLN A 61 -12.67 -3.84 6.53
CA GLN A 61 -13.08 -5.23 6.76
C GLN A 61 -14.25 -5.67 5.88
N THR A 62 -15.11 -4.73 5.48
CA THR A 62 -16.19 -5.00 4.53
C THR A 62 -15.90 -4.32 3.19
N TYR A 63 -16.40 -4.94 2.12
CA TYR A 63 -16.24 -4.41 0.76
C TYR A 63 -14.78 -4.12 0.39
N HIS A 64 -13.94 -5.16 0.41
CA HIS A 64 -12.49 -5.07 0.13
C HIS A 64 -12.14 -4.44 -1.21
N GLN A 65 -13.06 -4.46 -2.17
CA GLN A 65 -12.95 -3.70 -3.43
C GLN A 65 -12.60 -2.21 -3.17
N SER A 66 -13.11 -1.63 -2.08
CA SER A 66 -12.85 -0.23 -1.71
C SER A 66 -11.44 0.04 -1.20
N ASN A 67 -10.70 -0.98 -0.73
CA ASN A 67 -9.32 -0.81 -0.25
C ASN A 67 -8.32 -0.46 -1.35
N THR A 68 -8.71 -0.64 -2.61
CA THR A 68 -7.85 -0.58 -3.80
C THR A 68 -8.14 0.62 -4.71
N GLY A 69 -8.92 1.60 -4.24
CA GLY A 69 -9.29 2.79 -4.99
C GLY A 69 -9.80 3.90 -4.06
N LEU A 70 -10.22 5.02 -4.65
CA LEU A 70 -10.74 6.18 -3.94
C LEU A 70 -12.27 6.13 -3.86
N TYR A 71 -12.79 5.49 -2.81
CA TYR A 71 -14.24 5.29 -2.63
C TYR A 71 -14.89 6.34 -1.72
N GLY A 72 -14.10 7.10 -0.96
CA GLY A 72 -14.64 7.95 0.11
C GLY A 72 -15.32 7.09 1.17
N THR A 73 -16.42 7.55 1.75
CA THR A 73 -17.23 6.75 2.69
C THR A 73 -18.18 5.75 2.03
N ALA A 74 -18.18 5.64 0.69
CA ALA A 74 -19.13 4.80 -0.03
C ALA A 74 -18.80 3.30 0.12
N SER A 75 -19.81 2.53 0.50
CA SER A 75 -19.76 1.07 0.61
C SER A 75 -21.00 0.46 -0.05
N ILE A 76 -20.95 -0.84 -0.36
CA ILE A 76 -22.13 -1.57 -0.80
C ILE A 76 -23.18 -1.59 0.33
N ARG A 77 -24.43 -1.26 0.00
CA ARG A 77 -25.55 -1.35 0.93
C ARG A 77 -26.47 -2.49 0.52
N PHE A 78 -27.08 -3.15 1.49
CA PHE A 78 -28.03 -4.24 1.26
C PHE A 78 -29.39 -3.86 1.80
N GLY A 79 -30.44 -4.34 1.15
CA GLY A 79 -31.82 -4.13 1.60
C GLY A 79 -32.79 -4.95 0.76
N ASN A 80 -34.05 -4.55 0.75
CA ASN A 80 -35.12 -5.30 0.09
C ASN A 80 -35.76 -4.46 -1.02
N LYS A 81 -36.14 -5.11 -2.12
CA LYS A 81 -37.16 -4.65 -3.05
C LYS A 81 -38.50 -5.09 -2.46
N VAL A 82 -39.43 -4.16 -2.27
CA VAL A 82 -40.77 -4.43 -1.73
C VAL A 82 -41.78 -4.34 -2.87
N SER A 83 -42.63 -5.36 -3.03
CA SER A 83 -43.70 -5.30 -4.02
C SER A 83 -44.83 -4.38 -3.54
N ALA A 84 -45.43 -3.61 -4.45
CA ALA A 84 -46.38 -2.57 -4.09
C ALA A 84 -47.71 -3.10 -3.53
N LYS A 85 -48.14 -4.30 -3.95
CA LYS A 85 -49.45 -4.86 -3.58
C LYS A 85 -49.40 -5.80 -2.38
N ASN A 86 -48.43 -6.72 -2.38
CA ASN A 86 -48.37 -7.83 -1.43
C ASN A 86 -47.19 -7.70 -0.45
N GLU A 87 -46.46 -6.58 -0.50
CA GLU A 87 -45.28 -6.29 0.32
C GLU A 87 -44.20 -7.40 0.36
N ILE A 88 -44.11 -8.18 -0.71
CA ILE A 88 -43.15 -9.29 -0.83
C ILE A 88 -41.75 -8.67 -0.88
N LYS A 89 -40.89 -9.08 0.07
CA LYS A 89 -39.53 -8.56 0.26
C LYS A 89 -38.51 -9.46 -0.43
N THR A 90 -37.87 -8.97 -1.48
CA THR A 90 -36.77 -9.66 -2.17
C THR A 90 -35.44 -8.97 -1.90
N ARG A 91 -34.37 -9.70 -1.58
CA ARG A 91 -33.04 -9.11 -1.31
C ARG A 91 -32.50 -8.37 -2.54
N ARG A 92 -31.88 -7.21 -2.32
CA ARG A 92 -31.15 -6.43 -3.33
C ARG A 92 -29.91 -5.78 -2.72
N ALA A 93 -29.02 -5.31 -3.58
CA ALA A 93 -27.86 -4.51 -3.19
C ALA A 93 -27.83 -3.18 -3.96
N TRP A 94 -27.28 -2.14 -3.35
CA TRP A 94 -26.97 -0.86 -3.97
C TRP A 94 -25.46 -0.67 -3.98
N ARG A 95 -24.89 -0.64 -5.19
CA ARG A 95 -23.47 -0.42 -5.41
C ARG A 95 -23.20 1.07 -5.63
N PRO A 96 -22.06 1.59 -5.15
CA PRO A 96 -21.64 2.94 -5.50
C PRO A 96 -21.33 3.03 -7.00
N ASN A 97 -21.51 4.21 -7.58
CA ASN A 97 -21.16 4.46 -8.97
C ASN A 97 -19.63 4.63 -9.10
N VAL A 98 -18.94 3.56 -9.49
CA VAL A 98 -17.48 3.47 -9.55
C VAL A 98 -17.02 3.48 -11.01
N HIS A 99 -16.05 4.34 -11.32
CA HIS A 99 -15.44 4.42 -12.63
C HIS A 99 -13.92 4.28 -12.54
N HIS A 100 -13.30 3.87 -13.65
CA HIS A 100 -11.85 3.87 -13.81
C HIS A 100 -11.47 5.17 -14.50
N LYS A 101 -10.67 6.00 -13.85
CA LYS A 101 -10.27 7.31 -14.39
C LYS A 101 -8.77 7.53 -14.25
N ARG A 102 -8.28 8.41 -15.12
CA ARG A 102 -6.94 8.97 -15.10
C ARG A 102 -7.06 10.35 -14.45
N LEU A 103 -6.44 10.54 -13.30
CA LEU A 103 -6.46 11.78 -12.54
C LEU A 103 -5.07 12.42 -12.66
N TRP A 104 -5.03 13.69 -13.00
CA TRP A 104 -3.78 14.44 -13.03
C TRP A 104 -3.31 14.72 -11.60
N SER A 105 -2.01 14.54 -11.35
CA SER A 105 -1.33 14.92 -10.11
C SER A 105 -0.30 15.98 -10.47
N ASP A 106 -0.40 17.16 -9.88
CA ASP A 106 0.48 18.28 -10.17
C ASP A 106 1.89 18.03 -9.63
N SER A 107 1.97 17.42 -8.45
CA SER A 107 3.23 17.11 -7.75
C SER A 107 4.02 16.01 -8.47
N LEU A 108 3.33 14.99 -9.01
CA LEU A 108 3.97 13.88 -9.72
C LEU A 108 4.10 14.13 -11.23
N GLN A 109 3.44 15.16 -11.77
CA GLN A 109 3.38 15.52 -13.20
C GLN A 109 2.95 14.36 -14.11
N VAL A 110 2.10 13.45 -13.59
CA VAL A 110 1.61 12.28 -14.33
C VAL A 110 0.15 11.98 -14.04
N PHE A 111 -0.48 11.22 -14.94
CA PHE A 111 -1.83 10.72 -14.76
C PHE A 111 -1.86 9.46 -13.90
N VAL A 112 -2.30 9.59 -12.65
CA VAL A 112 -2.55 8.45 -11.75
C VAL A 112 -3.81 7.72 -12.19
N ARG A 113 -3.69 6.40 -12.41
CA ARG A 113 -4.80 5.54 -12.81
C ARG A 113 -5.42 4.91 -11.58
N THR A 114 -6.71 5.15 -11.32
CA THR A 114 -7.38 4.55 -10.16
C THR A 114 -8.88 4.34 -10.37
N ARG A 115 -9.47 3.50 -9.51
CA ARG A 115 -10.91 3.39 -9.30
C ARG A 115 -11.37 4.54 -8.43
N VAL A 116 -12.40 5.25 -8.85
CA VAL A 116 -12.94 6.39 -8.12
C VAL A 116 -14.46 6.41 -8.20
N THR A 117 -15.12 6.79 -7.11
CA THR A 117 -16.57 6.99 -7.11
C THR A 117 -16.93 8.37 -7.67
N THR A 118 -18.10 8.52 -8.27
CA THR A 118 -18.54 9.83 -8.81
C THR A 118 -18.63 10.92 -7.74
N ARG A 119 -18.98 10.57 -6.50
CA ARG A 119 -18.93 11.50 -5.36
C ARG A 119 -17.52 12.01 -5.11
N VAL A 120 -16.52 11.12 -5.13
CA VAL A 120 -15.12 11.50 -4.92
C VAL A 120 -14.58 12.34 -6.07
N LEU A 121 -14.95 12.02 -7.33
CA LEU A 121 -14.62 12.88 -8.48
C LEU A 121 -15.08 14.32 -8.25
N ARG A 122 -16.34 14.52 -7.87
CA ARG A 122 -16.88 15.86 -7.56
C ARG A 122 -16.12 16.54 -6.43
N THR A 123 -15.65 15.79 -5.43
CA THR A 123 -14.84 16.39 -4.35
C THR A 123 -13.44 16.76 -4.78
N ILE A 124 -12.82 15.99 -5.68
CA ILE A 124 -11.51 16.31 -6.27
C ILE A 124 -11.60 17.61 -7.05
N ASP A 125 -12.64 17.75 -7.88
CA ASP A 125 -12.89 18.98 -8.64
C ASP A 125 -13.13 20.17 -7.69
N LYS A 126 -13.90 19.96 -6.61
CA LYS A 126 -14.20 21.00 -5.61
C LYS A 126 -12.97 21.49 -4.85
N VAL A 127 -12.00 20.61 -4.55
CA VAL A 127 -10.76 21.00 -3.86
C VAL A 127 -9.65 21.43 -4.83
N GLY A 128 -9.92 21.40 -6.14
CA GLY A 128 -9.00 21.87 -7.16
C GLY A 128 -7.87 20.91 -7.52
N GLY A 129 -8.03 19.59 -7.32
CA GLY A 129 -7.02 18.62 -7.76
C GLY A 129 -6.91 17.35 -6.92
N LEU A 130 -6.20 16.36 -7.45
CA LEU A 130 -5.96 15.08 -6.74
C LEU A 130 -5.09 15.30 -5.50
N ASP A 131 -4.01 16.07 -5.61
CA ASP A 131 -3.04 16.23 -4.53
C ASP A 131 -3.67 16.96 -3.33
N ASN A 132 -4.43 18.02 -3.59
CA ASN A 132 -5.22 18.72 -2.56
C ASN A 132 -6.25 17.80 -1.88
N TYR A 133 -6.83 16.85 -2.63
CA TYR A 133 -7.73 15.86 -2.05
C TYR A 133 -7.01 14.92 -1.09
N LEU A 134 -5.79 14.48 -1.44
CA LEU A 134 -4.95 13.56 -0.65
C LEU A 134 -4.34 14.22 0.59
N LEU A 135 -3.88 15.46 0.45
CA LEU A 135 -3.24 16.25 1.53
C LEU A 135 -4.25 16.83 2.53
N GLY A 136 -5.54 16.59 2.37
CA GLY A 136 -6.56 17.08 3.30
C GLY A 136 -6.30 16.66 4.75
N ILE A 137 -6.15 17.67 5.61
CA ILE A 137 -5.73 17.51 7.03
C ILE A 137 -6.85 16.93 7.90
N LYS A 138 -8.12 17.20 7.55
CA LYS A 138 -9.27 16.80 8.38
C LYS A 138 -9.31 15.28 8.65
N PRO A 139 -9.62 14.83 9.87
CA PRO A 139 -9.66 13.40 10.20
C PRO A 139 -10.72 12.65 9.39
N ALA A 140 -11.82 13.31 9.03
CA ALA A 140 -12.82 12.76 8.12
C ALA A 140 -12.23 12.43 6.74
N ARG A 141 -11.32 13.27 6.23
CA ARG A 141 -10.64 13.02 4.95
C ARG A 141 -9.70 11.83 5.04
N VAL A 142 -8.95 11.70 6.13
CA VAL A 142 -8.08 10.53 6.35
C VAL A 142 -8.89 9.23 6.27
N LYS A 143 -10.05 9.17 6.93
CA LYS A 143 -10.97 7.99 6.87
C LYS A 143 -11.51 7.73 5.46
N GLU A 144 -11.75 8.79 4.68
CA GLU A 144 -12.26 8.71 3.30
C GLU A 144 -11.23 8.16 2.30
N LEU A 145 -9.93 8.40 2.51
CA LEU A 145 -8.84 7.96 1.62
C LEU A 145 -8.80 6.44 1.47
N GLY A 146 -8.94 5.72 2.59
CA GLY A 146 -8.68 4.29 2.66
C GLY A 146 -7.20 3.93 2.45
N PRO A 147 -6.85 2.64 2.48
CA PRO A 147 -5.47 2.19 2.35
C PRO A 147 -4.80 2.65 1.05
N TRP A 148 -5.51 2.57 -0.08
CA TRP A 148 -4.98 3.04 -1.36
C TRP A 148 -4.71 4.54 -1.37
N GLY A 149 -5.66 5.36 -0.89
CA GLY A 149 -5.47 6.81 -0.83
C GLY A 149 -4.34 7.21 0.12
N TRP A 150 -4.14 6.46 1.21
CA TRP A 150 -3.02 6.66 2.13
C TRP A 150 -1.65 6.45 1.47
N ARG A 151 -1.52 5.39 0.66
CA ARG A 151 -0.29 5.13 -0.11
C ARG A 151 0.00 6.20 -1.14
N LEU A 152 -1.03 6.69 -1.82
CA LEU A 152 -0.89 7.83 -2.74
C LEU A 152 -0.48 9.10 -1.99
N ARG A 153 -1.09 9.38 -0.83
CA ARG A 153 -0.72 10.52 0.01
C ARG A 153 0.75 10.47 0.41
N TRP A 154 1.22 9.32 0.91
CA TRP A 154 2.63 9.13 1.23
C TRP A 154 3.52 9.39 0.00
N ARG A 155 3.17 8.83 -1.16
CA ARG A 155 3.97 9.01 -2.37
C ARG A 155 4.04 10.48 -2.80
N VAL A 156 2.94 11.21 -2.71
CA VAL A 156 2.87 12.65 -3.02
C VAL A 156 3.71 13.45 -2.03
N MET A 157 3.73 13.08 -0.75
CA MET A 157 4.57 13.74 0.27
C MET A 157 6.08 13.60 0.02
N GLN A 158 6.52 12.54 -0.67
CA GLN A 158 7.94 12.36 -1.03
C GLN A 158 8.40 13.25 -2.20
N THR A 159 7.50 13.99 -2.86
CA THR A 159 7.89 14.88 -3.96
C THR A 159 8.44 16.20 -3.45
N ASP A 160 9.45 16.73 -4.13
CA ASP A 160 10.12 17.97 -3.71
C ASP A 160 9.15 19.16 -3.69
N ALA A 161 8.23 19.24 -4.65
CA ALA A 161 7.21 20.28 -4.70
C ALA A 161 6.34 20.32 -3.43
N VAL A 162 5.96 19.16 -2.89
CA VAL A 162 5.16 19.08 -1.65
C VAL A 162 6.03 19.32 -0.43
N ARG A 163 7.27 18.81 -0.41
CA ARG A 163 8.23 19.05 0.68
C ARG A 163 8.52 20.54 0.84
N GLN A 164 8.80 21.24 -0.26
CA GLN A 164 9.03 22.69 -0.30
C GLN A 164 7.80 23.46 0.19
N LYS A 165 6.61 23.12 -0.31
CA LYS A 165 5.37 23.77 0.13
C LYS A 165 5.11 23.61 1.62
N LEU A 166 5.35 22.41 2.17
CA LEU A 166 5.21 22.17 3.61
C LEU A 166 6.28 22.90 4.43
N LYS A 167 7.51 23.03 3.92
CA LYS A 167 8.57 23.84 4.53
C LYS A 167 8.15 25.31 4.64
N GLU A 168 7.69 25.89 3.54
CA GLU A 168 7.16 27.27 3.51
C GLU A 168 6.00 27.46 4.51
N GLU A 169 5.07 26.49 4.57
CA GLU A 169 3.97 26.52 5.54
C GLU A 169 4.48 26.48 7.00
N ARG A 170 5.53 25.71 7.31
CA ARG A 170 6.11 25.65 8.67
C ARG A 170 6.80 26.94 9.06
N VAL A 171 7.59 27.52 8.15
CA VAL A 171 8.24 28.83 8.34
C VAL A 171 7.18 29.91 8.57
N ALA A 172 6.13 29.94 7.76
CA ALA A 172 5.02 30.88 7.91
C ALA A 172 4.27 30.74 9.25
N LEU A 173 4.25 29.53 9.82
CA LEU A 173 3.69 29.26 11.14
C LEU A 173 4.67 29.53 12.29
N GLY A 174 5.93 29.85 12.00
CA GLY A 174 7.00 30.08 12.98
C GLY A 174 7.41 28.82 13.74
N LEU A 175 7.24 27.64 13.13
CA LEU A 175 7.67 26.35 13.73
C LEU A 175 9.16 26.09 13.56
N ILE A 176 9.79 26.71 12.57
CA ILE A 176 11.20 26.57 12.19
C ILE A 176 11.68 27.96 11.77
N GLU A 177 12.88 28.36 12.19
CA GLU A 177 13.46 29.65 11.79
C GLU A 177 14.05 29.56 10.36
N GLU A 178 13.98 30.66 9.60
CA GLU A 178 14.52 30.74 8.23
C GLU A 178 16.06 30.57 8.24
N GLY A 179 16.55 29.33 8.25
CA GLY A 179 17.99 29.02 8.19
C GLY A 179 18.38 27.71 8.87
N GLU A 180 17.62 27.24 9.86
CA GLU A 180 17.94 26.02 10.63
C GLU A 180 17.92 24.77 9.73
N GLU A 181 16.96 24.68 8.80
CA GLU A 181 16.85 23.51 7.92
C GLU A 181 18.01 23.39 6.90
N ALA A 182 18.73 24.49 6.59
CA ALA A 182 19.90 24.40 5.71
C ALA A 182 21.06 23.72 6.46
N GLN A 183 21.19 24.02 7.75
CA GLN A 183 22.16 23.39 8.65
C GLN A 183 21.83 21.92 8.86
N GLU A 184 20.56 21.58 9.11
CA GLU A 184 20.12 20.18 9.24
C GLU A 184 20.30 19.38 7.93
N GLN A 185 20.12 19.99 6.76
CA GLN A 185 20.38 19.33 5.47
C GLN A 185 21.87 19.14 5.20
N GLU A 186 22.71 20.11 5.58
CA GLU A 186 24.17 19.99 5.53
C GLU A 186 24.65 18.92 6.53
N GLU A 187 24.08 18.86 7.72
CA GLU A 187 24.37 17.86 8.76
C GLU A 187 23.87 16.47 8.39
N GLU A 188 22.65 16.32 7.84
CA GLU A 188 22.17 15.03 7.28
C GLU A 188 23.03 14.59 6.09
N ALA A 189 23.47 15.52 5.24
CA ALA A 189 24.36 15.20 4.13
C ALA A 189 25.76 14.81 4.61
N LEU A 190 26.31 15.50 5.64
CA LEU A 190 27.56 15.12 6.30
C LEU A 190 27.43 13.76 6.98
N MET A 191 26.35 13.53 7.73
CA MET A 191 26.08 12.28 8.44
C MET A 191 25.82 11.13 7.48
N ALA A 192 25.16 11.35 6.33
CA ALA A 192 25.00 10.32 5.30
C ALA A 192 26.31 10.00 4.55
N LEU A 193 27.25 10.95 4.50
CA LEU A 193 28.62 10.70 4.02
C LEU A 193 29.45 9.93 5.06
N GLU A 194 29.17 10.11 6.36
CA GLU A 194 29.82 9.39 7.46
C GLU A 194 29.23 7.98 7.70
N GLU A 195 27.90 7.81 7.65
CA GLU A 195 27.19 6.53 7.75
C GLU A 195 27.31 5.70 6.47
N GLY A 196 27.50 6.38 5.33
CA GLY A 196 28.05 5.77 4.13
C GLY A 196 29.54 5.51 4.29
N GLY A 197 29.93 4.78 5.35
CA GLY A 197 31.28 4.22 5.46
C GLY A 197 31.60 3.63 4.10
N SER A 198 32.59 4.23 3.42
CA SER A 198 32.87 3.87 2.03
C SER A 198 33.03 2.35 1.99
N PRO A 199 32.57 1.66 0.94
CA PRO A 199 32.85 0.22 0.83
C PRO A 199 34.35 -0.05 1.01
N GLU A 200 35.18 0.92 0.67
CA GLU A 200 36.62 0.96 0.95
C GLU A 200 36.94 1.01 2.45
N GLY A 201 36.29 1.88 3.24
CA GLY A 201 36.49 1.97 4.70
C GLY A 201 36.02 0.73 5.45
N ILE A 202 34.89 0.14 5.04
CA ILE A 202 34.42 -1.15 5.59
C ILE A 202 35.39 -2.27 5.18
N MET A 203 35.94 -2.23 3.97
CA MET A 203 36.96 -3.18 3.52
C MET A 203 38.30 -3.00 4.27
N GLU A 204 38.71 -1.77 4.55
CA GLU A 204 39.90 -1.46 5.33
C GLU A 204 39.73 -1.88 6.80
N GLU A 205 38.58 -1.62 7.40
CA GLU A 205 38.22 -2.09 8.75
C GLU A 205 38.17 -3.62 8.83
N THR A 206 37.55 -4.30 7.86
CA THR A 206 37.57 -5.77 7.81
C THR A 206 38.96 -6.34 7.56
N SER A 207 39.81 -5.64 6.78
CA SER A 207 41.19 -6.06 6.53
C SER A 207 42.07 -5.93 7.79
N THR A 208 41.92 -4.84 8.54
CA THR A 208 42.65 -4.61 9.80
C THR A 208 42.20 -5.55 10.91
N MET A 209 40.90 -5.89 11.00
CA MET A 209 40.41 -6.92 11.93
C MET A 209 40.93 -8.33 11.60
N LEU A 210 41.07 -8.65 10.30
CA LEU A 210 41.68 -9.90 9.83
C LEU A 210 43.18 -9.98 10.15
N GLU A 211 43.89 -8.86 10.05
CA GLU A 211 45.32 -8.77 10.41
C GLU A 211 45.57 -8.88 11.92
N ASN A 212 44.63 -8.38 12.74
CA ASN A 212 44.74 -8.40 14.20
C ASN A 212 44.17 -9.68 14.86
N GLU A 213 43.64 -10.63 14.08
CA GLU A 213 42.99 -11.86 14.55
C GLU A 213 41.85 -11.61 15.58
N GLU A 214 41.14 -10.50 15.45
CA GLU A 214 40.03 -10.15 16.34
C GLU A 214 38.74 -10.86 15.89
N GLU A 215 38.19 -11.74 16.74
CA GLU A 215 36.92 -12.41 16.46
C GLU A 215 35.71 -11.47 16.67
N PHE A 216 34.86 -11.34 15.64
CA PHE A 216 33.63 -10.57 15.69
C PHE A 216 32.57 -11.31 16.55
N THR A 217 32.54 -11.03 17.85
CA THR A 217 31.59 -11.65 18.78
C THR A 217 30.19 -11.06 18.61
N ILE A 218 29.31 -11.79 17.91
CA ILE A 218 27.91 -11.38 17.73
C ILE A 218 27.08 -11.86 18.94
N GLY A 219 26.70 -10.91 19.81
CA GLY A 219 25.71 -11.13 20.86
C GLY A 219 26.22 -11.83 22.12
N LYS A 220 26.38 -11.05 23.20
CA LYS A 220 26.61 -11.55 24.54
C LYS A 220 25.29 -12.11 25.12
N GLU A 221 25.15 -13.44 25.18
CA GLU A 221 24.06 -14.14 25.87
C GLU A 221 24.24 -14.06 27.39
N GLU A 222 24.04 -12.90 28.01
CA GLU A 222 24.04 -12.81 29.48
C GLU A 222 22.94 -11.86 29.93
N ASP A 223 21.72 -12.40 30.10
CA ASP A 223 20.69 -11.96 31.09
C ASP A 223 19.32 -12.66 30.91
N PHE A 224 19.22 -13.75 30.15
CA PHE A 224 18.00 -14.56 30.07
C PHE A 224 18.14 -15.79 30.99
N MET A 225 17.43 -15.79 32.12
CA MET A 225 17.30 -16.86 33.15
C MET A 225 18.36 -16.88 34.28
N LYS A 226 18.24 -15.97 35.26
CA LYS A 226 18.64 -16.27 36.65
C LYS A 226 17.39 -16.61 37.47
N GLU A 227 17.20 -17.90 37.75
CA GLU A 227 16.27 -18.35 38.79
C GLU A 227 16.91 -18.11 40.16
N GLU A 228 16.37 -17.18 40.95
CA GLU A 228 16.74 -17.05 42.36
C GLU A 228 16.13 -18.18 43.17
N LYS A 229 16.97 -19.02 43.79
CA LYS A 229 16.53 -20.02 44.77
C LYS A 229 16.10 -19.34 46.07
N PRO A 230 14.95 -19.69 46.68
CA PRO A 230 14.50 -19.07 47.92
C PRO A 230 15.40 -19.47 49.10
N GLY A 231 15.92 -18.46 49.80
CA GLY A 231 16.77 -18.60 50.98
C GLY A 231 16.04 -19.23 52.18
N LYS A 232 16.70 -20.20 52.81
CA LYS A 232 16.27 -20.90 54.03
C LYS A 232 16.41 -19.93 55.22
N LYS A 233 15.32 -19.68 55.95
CA LYS A 233 15.35 -18.90 57.21
C LYS A 233 15.88 -19.79 58.33
N GLU A 234 16.97 -19.36 58.97
CA GLU A 234 17.36 -19.77 60.33
C GLU A 234 16.69 -18.85 61.36
#